data_AF-A0A4Q2X5X5-F1
#
_entry.id   AF-A0A4Q2X5X5-F1
#
_cell.length_a   1.000
_cell.length_b   1.000
_cell.length_c   1.000
_cell.angle_alpha   90.00
_cell.angle_beta   90.00
_cell.angle_gamma   90.00
#
_symmetry.space_group_name_H-M   'P 1'
#
loop_
_entity.id
_entity.type
_entity.pdbx_description
1 polymer ?
#
loop_
_entity_poly.entity_id
_entity_poly.type
_entity_poly.pdbx_seq_one_letter_code
_entity_poly.pdbx_strand_id
1 'polypeptide(L)'
;MKFLTTDYTSSGAVGNYRIDSGRRMRIEEYQGHVGLCDLKSIIASMASDPCWSPAYHGLVDFTDATLELSSNDILRLALVMRHEANRSTGWLAFVAPNSTIYGIVRMLGYWSRNSDRLRIFQNRDEAERWLERNVDQVPPGFVDEHGVESAAVFRNVV
;
A
#
# COMPACT_ATOMS: atom_id res chain seq x y z
N MET A 1 -3.62 -13.08 24.91
CA MET A 1 -2.60 -12.90 23.84
C MET A 1 -2.22 -11.43 23.82
N LYS A 2 -0.93 -11.10 24.02
CA LYS A 2 -0.43 -9.73 23.85
C LYS A 2 -0.04 -9.57 22.38
N PHE A 3 -0.74 -8.70 21.66
CA PHE A 3 -0.37 -8.32 20.30
C PHE A 3 0.92 -7.49 20.38
N LEU A 4 1.96 -7.91 19.66
CA LEU A 4 3.18 -7.12 19.46
C LEU A 4 2.91 -6.14 18.32
N THR A 5 2.18 -5.07 18.60
CA THR A 5 2.13 -3.88 17.73
C THR A 5 3.35 -3.03 18.06
N THR A 6 4.37 -3.11 17.22
CA THR A 6 5.49 -2.17 17.31
C THR A 6 5.10 -0.92 16.53
N ASP A 7 4.67 0.11 17.24
CA ASP A 7 4.35 1.40 16.63
C ASP A 7 5.65 2.20 16.47
N TYR A 8 6.10 2.40 15.23
CA TYR A 8 7.29 3.17 14.92
C TYR A 8 6.92 4.63 14.62
N THR A 9 6.96 5.48 15.65
CA THR A 9 6.87 6.93 15.48
C THR A 9 8.25 7.54 15.25
N SER A 10 8.47 8.11 14.07
CA SER A 10 9.56 9.05 13.83
C SER A 10 9.12 10.44 14.33
N SER A 11 9.86 11.01 15.29
CA SER A 11 9.59 12.36 15.83
C SER A 11 9.79 13.41 14.73
N GLY A 12 8.68 13.85 14.12
CA GLY A 12 8.67 14.78 12.98
C GLY A 12 8.16 14.15 11.68
N ALA A 13 7.86 12.85 11.64
CA ALA A 13 7.27 12.23 10.47
C ALA A 13 5.78 12.54 10.34
N VAL A 14 5.39 12.94 9.13
CA VAL A 14 4.00 13.10 8.68
C VAL A 14 3.32 11.75 8.40
N GLY A 15 3.90 10.65 8.88
CA GLY A 15 3.33 9.32 8.79
C GLY A 15 4.00 8.34 9.75
N ASN A 16 3.31 7.24 9.99
CA ASN A 16 3.78 6.09 10.76
C ASN A 16 3.40 4.80 10.02
N TYR A 17 4.04 3.70 10.41
CA TYR A 17 3.65 2.38 9.95
C TYR A 17 3.66 1.38 11.11
N ARG A 18 2.87 0.34 10.96
CA ARG A 18 2.86 -0.83 11.83
C ARG A 18 2.70 -2.10 11.01
N ILE A 19 3.31 -3.18 11.50
CA ILE A 19 3.21 -4.51 10.91
C ILE A 19 2.42 -5.39 11.86
N ASP A 20 1.25 -5.83 11.40
CA ASP A 20 0.41 -6.80 12.09
C ASP A 20 0.59 -8.18 11.47
N SER A 21 1.54 -8.94 12.02
CA SER A 21 1.80 -10.32 11.57
C SER A 21 0.61 -11.26 11.81
N GLY A 22 -0.24 -10.97 12.81
CA GLY A 22 -1.44 -11.77 13.09
C GLY A 22 -2.47 -11.65 11.97
N ARG A 23 -2.63 -10.45 11.41
CA ARG A 23 -3.51 -10.18 10.26
C ARG A 23 -2.78 -10.30 8.91
N ARG A 24 -1.47 -10.57 8.90
CA ARG A 24 -0.61 -10.55 7.70
C ARG A 24 -0.73 -9.23 6.92
N MET A 25 -0.73 -8.13 7.67
CA MET A 25 -0.96 -6.78 7.14
C MET A 25 0.16 -5.84 7.56
N ARG A 26 0.54 -4.94 6.65
CA ARG A 26 1.15 -3.66 7.00
C ARG A 26 0.10 -2.57 6.92
N ILE A 27 0.25 -1.57 7.77
CA ILE A 27 -0.64 -0.44 7.85
C ILE A 27 0.25 0.80 7.89
N GLU A 28 0.06 1.69 6.93
CA GLU A 28 0.73 2.98 6.83
C GLU A 28 -0.33 4.06 7.06
N GLU A 29 -0.08 4.99 7.98
CA GLU A 29 -1.02 6.04 8.36
C GLU A 29 -0.32 7.38 8.23
N TYR A 30 -0.87 8.26 7.39
CA TYR A 30 -0.27 9.55 7.07
C TYR A 30 -1.16 10.70 7.54
N GLN A 31 -0.55 11.80 7.95
CA GLN A 31 -1.23 12.98 8.49
C GLN A 31 -0.54 14.29 8.09
N GLY A 32 -1.32 15.36 7.89
CA GLY A 32 -0.79 16.67 7.53
C GLY A 32 -0.32 16.75 6.07
N HIS A 33 0.69 17.57 5.78
CA HIS A 33 1.21 17.77 4.42
C HIS A 33 2.27 16.72 4.13
N VAL A 34 2.01 15.86 3.14
CA VAL A 34 2.83 14.68 2.84
C VAL A 34 3.43 14.82 1.46
N GLY A 35 4.75 14.88 1.39
CA GLY A 35 5.52 14.95 0.16
C GLY A 35 6.18 13.61 -0.20
N LEU A 36 6.91 13.61 -1.33
CA LEU A 36 7.60 12.41 -1.82
C LEU A 36 8.64 11.87 -0.84
N CYS A 37 9.37 12.76 -0.16
CA CYS A 37 10.42 12.37 0.78
C CYS A 37 9.83 11.61 1.98
N ASP A 38 8.65 12.00 2.45
CA ASP A 38 7.97 11.37 3.58
C ASP A 38 7.54 9.94 3.23
N LEU A 39 6.86 9.79 2.09
CA LEU A 39 6.44 8.49 1.57
C LEU A 39 7.64 7.54 1.40
N LYS A 40 8.74 8.04 0.81
CA LYS A 40 9.97 7.25 0.64
C LYS A 40 10.60 6.86 1.98
N SER A 41 10.55 7.74 2.97
CA SER A 41 11.13 7.48 4.29
C SER A 41 10.37 6.38 5.02
N ILE A 42 9.04 6.37 4.93
CA ILE A 42 8.21 5.29 5.48
C ILE A 42 8.46 3.96 4.75
N ILE A 43 8.46 3.96 3.42
CA ILE A 43 8.77 2.77 2.62
C ILE A 43 10.15 2.20 3.00
N ALA A 44 11.18 3.04 3.05
CA ALA A 44 12.54 2.60 3.40
C ALA A 44 12.63 2.07 4.84
N SER A 45 11.93 2.69 5.79
CA SER A 45 11.89 2.24 7.18
C SER A 45 11.23 0.87 7.30
N MET A 46 10.08 0.70 6.64
CA MET A 46 9.34 -0.55 6.61
C MET A 46 10.10 -1.68 5.90
N ALA A 47 10.78 -1.38 4.80
CA ALA A 47 11.61 -2.35 4.08
C ALA A 47 12.78 -2.88 4.92
N SER A 48 13.17 -2.12 5.96
CA SER A 48 14.24 -2.48 6.90
C SER A 48 13.72 -3.14 8.18
N ASP A 49 12.40 -3.25 8.36
CA ASP A 49 11.78 -3.85 9.54
C ASP A 49 11.94 -5.39 9.48
N PRO A 50 12.51 -6.05 10.50
CA PRO A 50 12.62 -7.52 10.55
C PRO A 50 11.29 -8.27 10.50
N CYS A 51 10.18 -7.62 10.88
CA CYS A 51 8.83 -8.19 10.82
C CYS A 51 8.22 -8.09 9.42
N TRP A 52 8.87 -7.39 8.49
CA TRP A 52 8.42 -7.23 7.12
C TRP A 52 8.34 -8.57 6.37
N SER A 53 7.26 -8.74 5.62
CA SER A 53 7.11 -9.83 4.67
C SER A 53 6.47 -9.33 3.37
N PRO A 54 7.05 -9.62 2.20
CA PRO A 54 6.42 -9.31 0.91
C PRO A 54 4.99 -9.88 0.79
N ALA A 55 4.70 -11.01 1.45
CA ALA A 55 3.39 -11.65 1.40
C ALA A 55 2.29 -10.88 2.13
N TYR A 56 2.62 -9.84 2.91
CA TYR A 56 1.62 -9.08 3.66
C TYR A 56 0.84 -8.14 2.76
N HIS A 57 -0.46 -8.03 3.03
CA HIS A 57 -1.32 -7.02 2.43
C HIS A 57 -0.99 -5.64 2.97
N GLY A 58 -1.28 -4.60 2.21
CA GLY A 58 -1.03 -3.22 2.62
C GLY A 58 -2.31 -2.41 2.73
N LEU A 59 -2.49 -1.75 3.88
CA LEU A 59 -3.41 -0.63 4.04
C LEU A 59 -2.59 0.66 4.06
N VAL A 60 -2.94 1.60 3.19
CA VAL A 60 -2.32 2.93 3.14
C VAL A 60 -3.41 3.96 3.37
N ASP A 61 -3.35 4.62 4.52
CA ASP A 61 -4.38 5.53 4.99
C ASP A 61 -3.94 7.00 4.84
N PHE A 62 -4.67 7.74 4.01
CA PHE A 62 -4.48 9.17 3.81
C PHE A 62 -5.65 10.01 4.36
N THR A 63 -6.47 9.47 5.26
CA THR A 63 -7.65 10.16 5.82
C THR A 63 -7.30 11.54 6.38
N ASP A 64 -6.20 11.64 7.11
CA ASP A 64 -5.74 12.88 7.75
C ASP A 64 -4.63 13.59 6.97
N ALA A 65 -4.37 13.18 5.72
CA ALA A 65 -3.28 13.67 4.90
C ALA A 65 -3.75 14.56 3.73
N THR A 66 -2.87 15.50 3.36
CA THR A 66 -2.89 16.23 2.11
C THR A 66 -1.63 15.85 1.33
N LEU A 67 -1.79 15.30 0.14
CA LEU A 67 -0.67 14.90 -0.71
C LEU A 67 -0.21 16.06 -1.60
N GLU A 68 1.04 16.48 -1.44
CA GLU A 68 1.68 17.50 -2.27
C GLU A 68 2.66 16.84 -3.26
N LEU A 69 2.11 16.15 -4.26
CA LEU A 69 2.89 15.42 -5.24
C LEU A 69 2.68 15.97 -6.65
N SER A 70 3.78 16.24 -7.36
CA SER A 70 3.72 16.46 -8.80
C SER A 70 3.58 15.13 -9.55
N SER A 71 3.17 15.18 -10.83
CA SER A 71 3.17 13.99 -11.70
C SER A 71 4.54 13.30 -11.76
N ASN A 72 5.64 14.06 -11.71
CA ASN A 72 6.99 13.51 -11.68
C ASN A 72 7.29 12.78 -10.37
N ASP A 73 6.75 13.27 -9.25
CA ASP A 73 6.92 12.63 -7.95
C ASP A 73 6.15 11.31 -7.89
N ILE A 74 4.93 11.28 -8.42
CA ILE A 74 4.12 10.06 -8.53
C ILE A 74 4.84 9.03 -9.40
N LEU A 75 5.44 9.45 -10.52
CA LEU A 75 6.24 8.56 -11.37
C LEU A 75 7.47 8.01 -10.63
N ARG A 76 8.19 8.86 -9.90
CA ARG A 76 9.34 8.44 -9.09
C ARG A 76 8.94 7.45 -7.99
N LEU A 77 7.81 7.68 -7.33
CA LEU A 77 7.26 6.76 -6.33
C LEU A 77 6.87 5.43 -6.97
N ALA A 78 6.20 5.46 -8.13
CA ALA A 78 5.83 4.26 -8.88
C ALA A 78 7.06 3.41 -9.27
N LEU A 79 8.16 4.06 -9.66
CA LEU A 79 9.42 3.37 -9.96
C LEU A 79 10.03 2.73 -8.71
N VAL A 80 10.00 3.41 -7.55
CA VAL A 80 10.43 2.80 -6.28
C VAL A 80 9.61 1.53 -6.01
N MET A 81 8.28 1.63 -6.01
CA MET A 81 7.41 0.47 -5.74
C MET A 81 7.59 -0.70 -6.72
N ARG A 82 8.00 -0.41 -7.97
CA ARG A 82 8.21 -1.43 -8.99
C ARG A 82 9.54 -2.18 -8.81
N HIS A 83 10.59 -1.46 -8.43
CA HIS A 83 11.96 -1.97 -8.37
C HIS A 83 12.42 -2.34 -6.96
N GLU A 84 11.60 -2.08 -5.95
CA GLU A 84 11.90 -2.47 -4.59
C GLU A 84 11.96 -3.99 -4.48
N ALA A 85 13.11 -4.53 -4.06
CA ALA A 85 13.29 -5.96 -3.81
C ALA A 85 12.26 -6.50 -2.80
N ASN A 86 11.83 -5.62 -1.90
CA ASN A 86 10.84 -5.86 -0.87
C ASN A 86 9.41 -5.51 -1.30
N ARG A 87 9.12 -5.36 -2.60
CA ARG A 87 7.76 -5.07 -3.06
C ARG A 87 6.77 -6.08 -2.49
N SER A 88 5.69 -5.58 -1.90
CA SER A 88 4.60 -6.45 -1.46
C SER A 88 4.07 -7.25 -2.64
N THR A 89 3.68 -8.50 -2.40
CA THR A 89 2.95 -9.40 -3.32
C THR A 89 1.46 -9.52 -2.95
N GLY A 90 1.07 -8.97 -1.79
CA GLY A 90 -0.31 -8.94 -1.32
C GLY A 90 -1.18 -7.87 -1.97
N TRP A 91 -2.45 -7.82 -1.53
CA TRP A 91 -3.40 -6.78 -1.91
C TRP A 91 -3.00 -5.42 -1.33
N LEU A 92 -3.32 -4.35 -2.06
CA LEU A 92 -3.12 -2.98 -1.61
C LEU A 92 -4.47 -2.27 -1.52
N ALA A 93 -4.82 -1.80 -0.33
CA ALA A 93 -5.97 -0.94 -0.11
C ALA A 93 -5.48 0.47 0.24
N PHE A 94 -5.97 1.45 -0.49
CA PHE A 94 -5.69 2.87 -0.23
C PHE A 94 -6.96 3.56 0.25
N VAL A 95 -6.85 4.34 1.30
CA VAL A 95 -7.92 5.23 1.75
C VAL A 95 -7.65 6.61 1.17
N ALA A 96 -8.53 7.06 0.28
CA ALA A 96 -8.46 8.34 -0.41
C ALA A 96 -9.73 9.15 -0.11
N PRO A 97 -9.72 10.02 0.92
CA PRO A 97 -10.93 10.71 1.39
C PRO A 97 -11.48 11.75 0.40
N ASN A 98 -10.71 12.14 -0.61
CA ASN A 98 -11.10 13.15 -1.59
C ASN A 98 -10.62 12.80 -3.01
N SER A 99 -11.15 13.53 -4.00
CA SER A 99 -10.88 13.29 -5.43
C SER A 99 -9.42 13.52 -5.83
N THR A 100 -8.72 14.44 -5.15
CA THR A 100 -7.31 14.73 -5.43
C THR A 100 -6.44 13.52 -5.09
N ILE A 101 -6.58 12.99 -3.87
CA ILE A 101 -5.84 11.80 -3.42
C ILE A 101 -6.24 10.58 -4.26
N TYR A 102 -7.53 10.43 -4.59
CA TYR A 102 -7.98 9.37 -5.47
C TYR A 102 -7.28 9.40 -6.84
N GLY A 103 -7.16 10.60 -7.45
CA GLY A 103 -6.46 10.78 -8.72
C GLY A 103 -4.98 10.41 -8.63
N ILE A 104 -4.31 10.84 -7.57
CA ILE A 104 -2.90 10.52 -7.29
C ILE A 104 -2.70 9.00 -7.16
N VAL A 105 -3.49 8.33 -6.33
CA VAL A 105 -3.39 6.88 -6.10
C VAL A 105 -3.70 6.10 -7.38
N ARG A 106 -4.67 6.56 -8.19
CA ARG A 106 -4.98 5.94 -9.48
C ARG A 106 -3.81 6.04 -10.47
N MET A 107 -3.16 7.21 -10.55
CA MET A 107 -1.95 7.39 -11.35
C MET A 107 -0.81 6.49 -10.87
N LEU A 108 -0.61 6.42 -9.55
CA LEU A 108 0.37 5.55 -8.93
C LEU A 108 0.12 4.08 -9.28
N GLY A 109 -1.13 3.60 -9.16
CA GLY A 109 -1.52 2.23 -9.51
C GLY A 109 -1.23 1.89 -10.97
N TYR A 110 -1.55 2.81 -11.89
CA TYR A 110 -1.29 2.65 -13.32
C TYR A 110 0.21 2.56 -13.62
N TRP A 111 1.02 3.51 -13.15
CA TRP A 111 2.45 3.55 -13.45
C TRP A 111 3.27 2.48 -12.72
N SER A 112 2.85 2.08 -11.52
CA SER A 112 3.49 0.99 -10.78
C SER A 112 3.08 -0.40 -11.26
N ARG A 113 2.13 -0.50 -12.22
CA ARG A 113 1.55 -1.77 -12.71
C ARG A 113 0.86 -2.57 -11.60
N ASN A 114 0.26 -1.87 -10.63
CA ASN A 114 -0.44 -2.48 -9.49
C ASN A 114 -1.97 -2.36 -9.58
N SER A 115 -2.51 -1.82 -10.68
CA SER A 115 -3.96 -1.57 -10.84
C SER A 115 -4.84 -2.79 -10.52
N ASP A 116 -4.40 -4.00 -10.88
CA ASP A 116 -5.23 -5.21 -10.70
C ASP A 116 -5.36 -5.63 -9.23
N ARG A 117 -4.36 -5.30 -8.41
CA ARG A 117 -4.28 -5.66 -6.98
C ARG A 117 -4.48 -4.49 -6.01
N LEU A 118 -4.70 -3.31 -6.57
CA LEU A 118 -4.94 -2.08 -5.83
C LEU A 118 -6.45 -1.81 -5.79
N ARG A 119 -6.97 -1.48 -4.61
CA ARG A 119 -8.32 -0.93 -4.44
C ARG A 119 -8.24 0.38 -3.67
N ILE A 120 -9.10 1.33 -4.05
CA ILE A 120 -9.18 2.66 -3.45
C ILE A 120 -10.54 2.79 -2.79
N PHE A 121 -10.55 3.22 -1.53
CA PHE A 121 -11.73 3.38 -0.70
C PHE A 121 -11.83 4.83 -0.22
N GLN A 122 -13.03 5.29 0.08
CA GLN A 122 -13.22 6.64 0.67
C GLN A 122 -13.03 6.64 2.19
N ASN A 123 -13.22 5.50 2.83
CA ASN A 123 -13.09 5.35 4.28
C ASN A 123 -12.26 4.11 4.64
N ARG A 124 -11.62 4.19 5.81
CA ARG A 124 -10.74 3.15 6.35
C ARG A 124 -11.49 1.86 6.65
N ASP A 125 -12.66 1.95 7.25
CA ASP A 125 -13.43 0.77 7.69
C ASP A 125 -13.80 -0.16 6.53
N GLU A 126 -14.11 0.39 5.35
CA GLU A 126 -14.35 -0.39 4.14
C GLU A 126 -13.08 -1.04 3.61
N ALA A 127 -11.96 -0.32 3.62
CA ALA A 127 -10.67 -0.82 3.18
C ALA A 127 -10.22 -2.01 4.05
N GLU A 128 -10.32 -1.88 5.38
CA GLU A 128 -9.99 -2.95 6.33
C GLU A 128 -10.88 -4.17 6.14
N ARG A 129 -12.21 -3.99 6.11
CA ARG A 129 -13.15 -5.10 5.88
C ARG A 129 -12.89 -5.80 4.55
N TRP A 130 -12.53 -5.06 3.52
CA TRP A 130 -12.18 -5.65 2.23
C TRP A 130 -10.90 -6.47 2.33
N LEU A 131 -9.84 -5.96 2.97
CA LEU A 131 -8.60 -6.72 3.17
C LEU A 131 -8.82 -8.00 3.97
N GLU A 132 -9.61 -7.96 5.05
CA GLU A 132 -9.93 -9.14 5.87
C GLU A 132 -10.64 -10.22 5.06
N ARG A 133 -11.56 -9.85 4.17
CA ARG A 133 -12.25 -10.80 3.27
C ARG A 133 -11.33 -11.41 2.21
N ASN A 134 -10.17 -10.82 1.97
CA ASN A 134 -9.21 -11.24 0.96
C ASN A 134 -7.89 -11.77 1.55
N VAL A 135 -7.82 -11.98 2.87
CA VAL A 135 -6.58 -12.38 3.58
C VAL A 135 -5.93 -13.65 3.04
N ASP A 136 -6.76 -14.60 2.59
CA ASP A 136 -6.33 -15.88 2.03
C ASP A 136 -6.22 -15.86 0.49
N GLN A 137 -6.52 -14.73 -0.15
CA GLN A 137 -6.50 -14.59 -1.60
C GLN A 137 -5.18 -13.99 -2.08
N VAL A 138 -4.64 -14.55 -3.15
CA VAL A 138 -3.47 -13.99 -3.83
C VAL A 138 -3.95 -13.05 -4.94
N PRO A 139 -3.48 -11.79 -4.99
CA PRO A 139 -3.83 -10.90 -6.08
C PRO A 139 -3.34 -11.42 -7.44
N PRO A 140 -4.11 -11.20 -8.52
CA PRO A 140 -3.67 -11.55 -9.87
C PRO A 140 -2.50 -10.67 -10.31
N GLY A 141 -1.69 -11.17 -11.25
CA GLY A 141 -0.66 -10.37 -11.93
C GLY A 141 0.70 -10.28 -11.23
N PHE A 142 0.94 -11.04 -10.16
CA PHE A 142 2.31 -11.22 -9.67
C PHE A 142 3.04 -12.25 -10.55
N VAL A 143 3.59 -11.76 -11.65
CA VAL A 143 4.58 -12.48 -12.45
C VAL A 143 5.87 -12.43 -11.64
N ASP A 144 6.29 -13.60 -11.15
CA ASP A 144 7.66 -13.86 -10.73
C ASP A 144 8.63 -13.49 -11.86
N GLU A 145 9.90 -13.25 -11.56
CA GLU A 145 10.93 -12.88 -12.56
C GLU A 145 11.09 -13.92 -13.70
N HIS A 146 10.35 -15.04 -13.63
CA HIS A 146 10.30 -16.16 -14.55
C HIS A 146 9.02 -16.28 -15.40
N GLY A 147 8.07 -15.34 -15.33
CA GLY A 147 7.10 -15.20 -16.41
C GLY A 147 5.90 -16.16 -16.41
N VAL A 148 5.51 -16.77 -15.28
CA VAL A 148 4.33 -17.65 -15.27
C VAL A 148 3.12 -16.89 -14.75
N GLU A 149 2.36 -16.30 -15.68
CA GLU A 149 1.03 -15.76 -15.39
C GLU A 149 0.11 -16.88 -14.91
N SER A 150 -0.31 -16.84 -13.64
CA SER A 150 -1.51 -17.55 -13.22
C SER A 150 -2.70 -16.89 -13.92
N ALA A 151 -3.34 -17.62 -14.83
CA ALA A 151 -4.43 -17.14 -15.65
C ALA A 151 -5.52 -16.49 -14.77
N ALA A 152 -5.66 -15.17 -14.88
CA ALA A 152 -6.72 -14.44 -14.20
C ALA A 152 -8.07 -14.91 -14.76
N VAL A 153 -8.80 -15.70 -13.97
CA VAL A 153 -10.21 -15.98 -14.25
C VAL A 153 -10.98 -14.69 -13.96
N PHE A 154 -11.19 -13.88 -14.99
CA PHE A 154 -12.10 -12.75 -14.95
C PHE A 154 -13.51 -13.25 -14.57
N ARG A 155 -13.89 -13.08 -13.30
CA ARG A 155 -15.29 -13.16 -12.91
C ARG A 155 -15.89 -11.77 -13.12
N ASN A 156 -16.67 -11.64 -14.19
CA ASN A 156 -17.55 -10.51 -14.40
C ASN A 156 -18.43 -10.35 -13.15
N VAL A 157 -18.37 -9.18 -12.51
CA VAL A 157 -19.36 -8.77 -11.52
C VAL A 157 -20.31 -7.83 -12.26
N VAL A 158 -21.58 -8.26 -12.33
CA VAL A 158 -22.74 -7.54 -12.87
C VAL A 158 -23.14 -6.42 -11.92
#